data_AF-A0A7G4KBW9-F1
#
_entry.id   AF-A0A7G4KBW9-F1
#
_cell.length_a   1.000
_cell.length_b   1.000
_cell.length_c   1.000
_cell.angle_alpha   90.00
_cell.angle_beta   90.00
_cell.angle_gamma   90.00
#
_symmetry.space_group_name_H-M   'P 1'
#
loop_
_entity.id
_entity.type
_entity.pdbx_description
1 polymer ?
#
loop_
_entity_poly.entity_id
_entity_poly.type
_entity_poly.pdbx_seq_one_letter_code
_entity_poly.pdbx_strand_id
1 'polypeptide(L)'
;MTVWPDLKDESFKAGAFRIATYIAWWILMFRLSGAIVLVMSLMTYTSYQFKQLQSYFITLANIFQQDLSQLEKERKYEEALKIGIKLHVDVISVTRKLVTTCNVSYGGEIIVNVIVIATIMIRLANEDRNLTNILASVQIALTVLGITGFYMWTLGDITLEAD
;
A
#
# COMPACT_ATOMS: atom_id res chain seq x y z
N MET A 1 -14.75 32.58 -16.17
CA MET A 1 -14.28 31.55 -17.13
C MET A 1 -15.34 30.47 -17.15
N THR A 2 -16.19 30.45 -18.16
CA THR A 2 -17.32 29.49 -18.28
C THR A 2 -16.75 28.12 -18.59
N VAL A 3 -16.80 27.22 -17.59
CA VAL A 3 -16.41 25.82 -17.73
C VAL A 3 -17.46 25.14 -18.60
N TRP A 4 -17.12 24.88 -19.87
CA TRP A 4 -17.95 24.09 -20.77
C TRP A 4 -17.66 22.59 -20.56
N PRO A 5 -18.68 21.71 -20.46
CA PRO A 5 -20.11 21.99 -20.60
C PRO A 5 -20.75 22.49 -19.29
N ASP A 6 -21.61 23.50 -19.41
CA ASP A 6 -22.39 24.07 -18.30
C ASP A 6 -23.36 23.01 -17.74
N LEU A 7 -23.57 22.97 -16.42
CA LEU A 7 -24.35 21.92 -15.72
C LEU A 7 -25.80 21.81 -16.23
N LYS A 8 -26.35 22.93 -16.71
CA LYS A 8 -27.72 23.06 -17.24
C LYS A 8 -27.85 22.89 -18.75
N ASP A 9 -26.76 22.66 -19.48
CA ASP A 9 -26.83 22.43 -20.92
C ASP A 9 -27.20 20.96 -21.20
N GLU A 10 -28.47 20.74 -21.55
CA GLU A 10 -29.02 19.42 -21.90
C GLU A 10 -28.77 19.01 -23.36
N SER A 11 -27.93 19.74 -24.09
CA SER A 11 -27.56 19.36 -25.46
C SER A 11 -26.96 17.95 -25.52
N PHE A 12 -27.37 17.17 -26.52
CA PHE A 12 -26.84 15.81 -26.76
C PHE A 12 -25.30 15.77 -26.81
N LYS A 13 -24.68 16.84 -27.34
CA LYS A 13 -23.21 16.99 -27.40
C LYS A 13 -22.59 17.20 -26.01
N ALA A 14 -23.25 17.96 -25.14
CA ALA A 14 -22.82 18.17 -23.75
C ALA A 14 -22.93 16.87 -22.95
N GLY A 15 -24.02 16.11 -23.16
CA GLY A 15 -24.20 14.77 -22.59
C GLY A 15 -23.10 13.78 -23.02
N ALA A 16 -22.84 13.68 -24.32
CA ALA A 16 -21.79 12.80 -24.86
C ALA A 16 -20.40 13.14 -24.31
N PHE A 17 -20.07 14.44 -24.21
CA PHE A 17 -18.78 14.89 -23.65
C PHE A 17 -18.62 14.55 -22.16
N ARG A 18 -19.68 14.73 -21.34
CA ARG A 18 -19.67 14.33 -19.93
C ARG A 18 -19.44 12.82 -19.78
N ILE A 19 -20.15 12.01 -20.57
CA ILE A 19 -19.97 10.55 -20.56
C ILE A 19 -18.53 10.17 -20.92
N ALA A 20 -17.96 10.76 -21.99
CA ALA A 20 -16.57 10.53 -22.37
C ALA A 20 -15.60 10.91 -21.25
N THR A 21 -15.85 12.03 -20.57
CA THR A 21 -15.04 12.49 -19.43
C THR A 21 -15.14 11.53 -18.25
N TYR A 22 -16.34 11.05 -17.91
CA TYR A 22 -16.51 10.06 -16.85
C TYR A 22 -15.82 8.74 -17.19
N ILE A 23 -15.93 8.25 -18.43
CA ILE A 23 -15.25 7.02 -18.86
C ILE A 23 -13.73 7.19 -18.74
N ALA A 24 -13.17 8.31 -19.22
CA ALA A 24 -11.75 8.60 -19.10
C ALA A 24 -11.30 8.66 -17.62
N TRP A 25 -12.10 9.30 -16.76
CA TRP A 25 -11.87 9.35 -15.32
C TRP A 25 -11.86 7.95 -14.69
N TRP A 26 -12.85 7.12 -15.00
CA TRP A 26 -12.93 5.75 -14.49
C TRP A 26 -11.73 4.90 -14.92
N ILE A 27 -11.27 5.03 -16.16
CA ILE A 27 -10.06 4.33 -16.64
C ILE A 27 -8.82 4.78 -15.84
N LEU A 28 -8.69 6.07 -15.58
CA LEU A 28 -7.58 6.61 -14.79
C LEU A 28 -7.64 6.13 -13.34
N MET A 29 -8.82 6.16 -12.71
CA MET A 29 -9.03 5.67 -11.35
C MET A 29 -8.72 4.17 -11.25
N PHE A 30 -9.19 3.35 -12.19
CA PHE A 30 -8.91 1.92 -12.19
C PHE A 30 -7.41 1.63 -12.27
N ARG A 31 -6.66 2.36 -13.09
CA ARG A 31 -5.20 2.23 -13.18
C ARG A 31 -4.51 2.62 -11.87
N LEU A 32 -4.93 3.70 -11.24
CA LEU A 32 -4.39 4.15 -9.95
C LEU A 32 -4.67 3.13 -8.84
N SER A 33 -5.92 2.66 -8.74
CA SER A 33 -6.30 1.62 -7.78
C SER A 33 -5.51 0.33 -8.00
N GLY A 34 -5.33 -0.10 -9.26
CA GLY A 34 -4.51 -1.26 -9.59
C GLY A 34 -3.06 -1.10 -9.14
N ALA A 35 -2.46 0.07 -9.35
CA ALA A 35 -1.10 0.36 -8.88
C ALA A 35 -0.99 0.31 -7.34
N ILE A 36 -1.97 0.87 -6.61
CA ILE A 36 -2.01 0.83 -5.15
C ILE A 36 -2.12 -0.61 -4.63
N VAL A 37 -3.01 -1.42 -5.21
CA VAL A 37 -3.18 -2.83 -4.81
C VAL A 37 -1.92 -3.64 -5.06
N LEU A 38 -1.24 -3.42 -6.20
CA LEU A 38 0.04 -4.06 -6.49
C LEU A 38 1.11 -3.68 -5.47
N VAL A 39 1.20 -2.39 -5.11
CA VAL A 39 2.11 -1.89 -4.10
C VAL A 39 1.83 -2.55 -2.74
N MET A 40 0.57 -2.57 -2.30
CA MET A 40 0.18 -3.20 -1.04
C MET A 40 0.52 -4.70 -1.03
N SER A 41 0.31 -5.38 -2.15
CA SER A 41 0.62 -6.81 -2.29
C SER A 41 2.13 -7.07 -2.19
N LEU A 42 2.96 -6.24 -2.84
CA LEU A 42 4.41 -6.33 -2.76
C LEU A 42 4.93 -6.04 -1.36
N MET A 43 4.37 -5.04 -0.68
CA MET A 43 4.72 -4.71 0.71
C MET A 43 4.40 -5.89 1.63
N THR A 44 3.19 -6.44 1.53
CA THR A 44 2.74 -7.60 2.31
C THR A 44 3.63 -8.83 2.05
N TYR A 45 3.93 -9.13 0.79
CA TYR A 45 4.84 -10.22 0.42
C TYR A 45 6.21 -10.05 1.05
N THR A 46 6.73 -8.83 1.05
CA THR A 46 8.05 -8.50 1.62
C THR A 46 8.07 -8.73 3.14
N SER A 47 7.04 -8.29 3.88
CA SER A 47 6.90 -8.60 5.31
C SER A 47 6.84 -10.10 5.58
N TYR A 48 6.15 -10.87 4.73
CA TYR A 48 6.17 -12.34 4.85
C TYR A 48 7.56 -12.94 4.60
N GLN A 49 8.33 -12.40 3.64
CA GLN A 49 9.70 -12.83 3.38
C GLN A 49 10.62 -12.59 4.57
N PHE A 50 10.49 -11.44 5.25
CA PHE A 50 11.24 -11.15 6.48
C PHE A 50 10.91 -12.14 7.61
N LYS A 51 9.63 -12.42 7.86
CA LYS A 51 9.22 -13.43 8.86
C LYS A 51 9.75 -14.82 8.53
N GLN A 52 9.74 -15.19 7.25
CA GLN A 52 10.30 -16.47 6.81
C GLN A 52 11.82 -16.53 7.01
N LEU A 53 12.53 -15.44 6.72
CA LEU A 53 13.97 -15.34 6.96
C LEU A 53 14.32 -15.42 8.45
N GLN A 54 13.54 -14.77 9.32
CA GLN A 54 13.72 -14.88 10.77
C GLN A 54 13.54 -16.33 11.24
N SER A 55 12.50 -17.01 10.76
CA SER A 55 12.28 -18.43 11.04
C SER A 55 13.39 -19.32 10.50
N TYR A 56 13.96 -18.99 9.34
CA TYR A 56 15.11 -19.68 8.76
C TYR A 56 16.33 -19.62 9.68
N PHE A 57 16.67 -18.43 10.20
CA PHE A 57 17.79 -18.29 11.14
C PHE A 57 17.56 -19.00 12.47
N ILE A 58 16.33 -19.01 13.00
CA ILE A 58 15.99 -19.80 14.19
C ILE A 58 16.20 -21.29 13.94
N THR A 59 15.75 -21.79 12.78
CA THR A 59 15.88 -23.19 12.38
C THR A 59 17.35 -23.59 12.13
N LEU A 60 18.20 -22.63 11.80
CA LEU A 60 19.64 -22.84 11.61
C LEU A 60 20.32 -23.42 12.87
N ALA A 61 19.83 -23.07 14.06
CA ALA A 61 20.32 -23.62 15.32
C ALA A 61 20.09 -25.14 15.45
N ASN A 62 19.10 -25.70 14.75
CA ASN A 62 18.80 -27.13 14.78
C ASN A 62 19.90 -27.98 14.12
N ILE A 63 20.78 -27.38 13.30
CA ILE A 63 21.94 -28.09 12.73
C ILE A 63 22.86 -28.63 13.84
N PHE A 64 22.97 -27.91 14.96
CA PHE A 64 23.80 -28.34 16.08
C PHE A 64 23.21 -29.52 16.87
N GLN A 65 21.90 -29.76 16.75
CA GLN A 65 21.21 -30.90 17.37
C GLN A 65 21.31 -32.19 16.55
N GLN A 66 21.82 -32.15 15.32
CA GLN A 66 21.97 -33.33 14.47
C GLN A 66 23.11 -34.22 14.96
N ASP A 67 23.02 -35.53 14.71
CA ASP A 67 24.07 -36.49 15.05
C ASP A 67 25.14 -36.52 13.94
N LEU A 68 25.93 -35.44 13.89
CA LEU A 68 26.98 -35.19 12.90
C LEU A 68 28.29 -34.85 13.62
N SER A 69 29.42 -35.03 12.93
CA SER A 69 30.70 -34.55 13.44
C SER A 69 30.70 -33.02 13.56
N GLN A 70 31.45 -32.47 14.52
CA GLN A 70 31.53 -31.03 14.76
C GLN A 70 31.93 -30.25 13.49
N LEU A 71 32.89 -30.80 12.73
CA LEU A 71 33.40 -30.18 11.50
C LEU A 71 32.34 -30.17 10.37
N GLU A 72 31.49 -31.18 10.29
CA GLU A 72 30.37 -31.20 9.34
C GLU A 72 29.23 -30.26 9.74
N LYS A 73 28.98 -30.10 11.05
CA LYS A 73 28.01 -29.12 11.58
C LYS A 73 28.44 -27.70 11.25
N GLU A 74 29.71 -27.36 11.51
CA GLU A 74 30.27 -26.05 11.23
C GLU A 74 30.22 -25.72 9.73
N ARG A 75 30.61 -26.67 8.86
CA ARG A 75 30.54 -26.47 7.41
C ARG A 75 29.10 -26.24 6.92
N LYS A 76 28.15 -27.07 7.37
CA LYS A 76 26.72 -26.91 7.01
C LYS A 76 26.15 -25.58 7.51
N TYR A 77 26.50 -25.20 8.74
CA TYR A 77 26.09 -23.93 9.30
C TYR A 77 26.65 -22.75 8.50
N GLU A 78 27.93 -22.77 8.13
CA GLU A 78 28.56 -21.70 7.34
C GLU A 78 27.93 -21.55 5.94
N GLU A 79 27.68 -22.66 5.25
CA GLU A 79 27.02 -22.64 3.93
C GLU A 79 25.59 -22.09 4.02
N ALA A 80 24.82 -22.53 5.02
CA ALA A 80 23.45 -22.07 5.24
C ALA A 80 23.40 -20.61 5.70
N LEU A 81 24.35 -20.17 6.53
CA LEU A 81 24.48 -18.78 6.96
C LEU A 81 24.76 -17.85 5.76
N LYS A 82 25.64 -18.25 4.84
CA LYS A 82 25.91 -17.49 3.60
C LYS A 82 24.65 -17.32 2.77
N ILE A 83 23.82 -18.36 2.66
CA ILE A 83 22.52 -18.30 1.96
C ILE A 83 21.57 -17.33 2.68
N GLY A 84 21.46 -17.42 4.00
CA GLY A 84 20.62 -16.54 4.80
C GLY A 84 21.01 -15.06 4.66
N ILE A 85 22.30 -14.74 4.73
CA ILE A 85 22.80 -13.37 4.54
C ILE A 85 22.46 -12.85 3.13
N LYS A 86 22.64 -13.68 2.10
CA LYS A 86 22.29 -13.30 0.73
C LYS A 86 20.79 -12.99 0.60
N LEU A 87 19.94 -13.85 1.16
CA LEU A 87 18.49 -13.65 1.15
C LEU A 87 18.09 -12.37 1.89
N HIS A 88 18.72 -12.07 3.03
CA HIS A 88 18.51 -10.82 3.77
C HIS A 88 18.84 -9.58 2.93
N VAL A 89 19.99 -9.58 2.25
CA VAL A 89 20.41 -8.46 1.38
C VAL A 89 19.46 -8.27 0.21
N ASP A 90 19.01 -9.36 -0.41
CA ASP A 90 18.06 -9.31 -1.52
C ASP A 90 16.71 -8.72 -1.09
N VAL A 91 16.17 -9.17 0.05
CA VAL A 91 14.92 -8.63 0.62
C VAL A 91 15.08 -7.13 0.92
N ILE A 92 16.13 -6.70 1.61
CA ILE A 92 16.39 -5.28 1.90
C ILE A 92 16.48 -4.45 0.60
N SER A 93 17.15 -4.97 -0.43
CA SER A 93 17.27 -4.25 -1.70
C SER A 93 15.92 -4.08 -2.39
N VAL A 94 15.05 -5.09 -2.34
CA VAL A 94 13.69 -5.03 -2.91
C VAL A 94 12.85 -4.03 -2.11
N THR A 95 12.88 -4.12 -0.78
CA THR A 95 12.19 -3.18 0.11
C THR A 95 12.59 -1.74 -0.16
N ARG A 96 13.89 -1.45 -0.30
CA ARG A 96 14.37 -0.08 -0.55
C ARG A 96 13.82 0.49 -1.85
N LYS A 97 13.79 -0.32 -2.93
CA LYS A 97 13.22 0.08 -4.22
C LYS A 97 11.71 0.31 -4.10
N LEU A 98 11.03 -0.57 -3.36
CA LEU A 98 9.60 -0.48 -3.12
C LEU A 98 9.26 0.80 -2.35
N VAL A 99 9.90 1.06 -1.20
CA VAL A 99 9.72 2.29 -0.41
C VAL A 99 10.02 3.54 -1.23
N THR A 100 11.11 3.56 -1.99
CA THR A 100 11.45 4.73 -2.85
C THR A 100 10.37 5.01 -3.89
N THR A 101 9.83 3.96 -4.51
CA THR A 101 8.75 4.08 -5.50
C THR A 101 7.42 4.46 -4.84
N CYS A 102 7.16 3.91 -3.65
CA CYS A 102 5.91 4.10 -2.91
C CYS A 102 5.85 5.44 -2.18
N ASN A 103 6.98 6.09 -1.88
CA ASN A 103 7.01 7.40 -1.22
C ASN A 103 6.19 8.45 -1.99
N VAL A 104 6.22 8.41 -3.32
CA VAL A 104 5.41 9.32 -4.16
C VAL A 104 3.93 9.01 -4.01
N SER A 105 3.56 7.72 -4.06
CA SER A 105 2.16 7.28 -3.89
C SER A 105 1.62 7.61 -2.50
N TYR A 106 2.42 7.38 -1.46
CA TYR A 106 2.09 7.66 -0.07
C TYR A 106 1.93 9.17 0.18
N GLY A 107 2.83 10.00 -0.35
CA GLY A 107 2.69 11.45 -0.31
C GLY A 107 1.43 11.95 -1.01
N GLY A 108 1.10 11.37 -2.16
CA GLY A 108 -0.14 11.65 -2.87
C GLY A 108 -1.39 11.28 -2.06
N GLU A 109 -1.38 10.12 -1.41
CA GLU A 109 -2.49 9.67 -0.55
C GLU A 109 -2.70 10.60 0.65
N ILE A 110 -1.63 11.07 1.31
CA ILE A 110 -1.75 12.02 2.42
C ILE A 110 -2.45 13.31 1.96
N ILE A 111 -2.05 13.86 0.80
CA ILE A 111 -2.66 15.07 0.25
C ILE A 111 -4.14 14.84 -0.03
N VAL A 112 -4.48 13.71 -0.68
CA VAL A 112 -5.88 13.34 -0.95
C VAL A 112 -6.65 13.20 0.35
N ASN A 113 -6.08 12.56 1.36
CA ASN A 113 -6.72 12.37 2.67
C ASN A 113 -7.05 13.71 3.32
N VAL A 114 -6.11 14.67 3.34
CA VAL A 114 -6.35 16.02 3.88
C VAL A 114 -7.47 16.74 3.13
N ILE A 115 -7.48 16.67 1.79
CA ILE A 115 -8.53 17.29 0.95
C ILE A 115 -9.90 16.65 1.23
N VAL A 116 -9.94 15.31 1.35
CA VAL A 116 -11.17 14.57 1.61
C VAL A 116 -11.72 14.90 2.99
N ILE A 117 -10.89 14.92 4.04
CA ILE A 117 -11.30 15.31 5.39
C ILE A 117 -11.83 16.75 5.40
N ALA A 118 -11.12 17.70 4.75
CA ALA A 118 -11.57 19.08 4.63
C ALA A 118 -12.94 19.17 3.93
N THR A 119 -13.13 18.41 2.86
CA THR A 119 -14.41 18.36 2.13
C THR A 119 -15.53 17.79 2.99
N ILE A 120 -15.27 16.72 3.75
CA ILE A 120 -16.25 16.14 4.68
C ILE A 120 -16.63 17.15 5.77
N MET A 121 -15.68 17.89 6.33
CA MET A 121 -15.98 18.93 7.32
C MET A 121 -16.85 20.05 6.73
N ILE A 122 -16.56 20.49 5.52
CA ILE A 122 -17.36 21.51 4.82
C ILE A 122 -18.78 21.01 4.55
N ARG A 123 -18.94 19.75 4.13
CA ARG A 123 -20.27 19.16 3.91
C ARG A 123 -21.06 19.02 5.21
N LEU A 124 -20.42 18.57 6.28
CA LEU A 124 -21.05 18.46 7.60
C LEU A 124 -21.47 19.82 8.18
N ALA A 125 -20.79 20.91 7.80
CA ALA A 125 -21.09 22.26 8.24
C ALA A 125 -22.19 22.96 7.42
N ASN A 126 -22.30 22.66 6.12
CA ASN A 126 -23.14 23.45 5.20
C ASN A 126 -24.32 22.68 4.57
N GLU A 127 -24.32 21.35 4.56
CA GLU A 127 -25.43 20.56 4.00
C GLU A 127 -26.44 20.16 5.08
N ASP A 128 -27.72 20.09 4.69
CA ASP A 128 -28.76 19.49 5.51
C ASP A 128 -28.39 18.04 5.85
N ARG A 129 -28.56 17.67 7.12
CA ARG A 129 -28.17 16.36 7.67
C ARG A 129 -29.07 15.25 7.12
N ASN A 130 -28.78 14.81 5.90
CA ASN A 130 -29.37 13.62 5.31
C ASN A 130 -28.57 12.37 5.72
N LEU A 131 -29.27 11.32 6.19
CA LEU A 131 -28.66 10.05 6.57
C LEU A 131 -27.78 9.46 5.45
N THR A 132 -28.19 9.61 4.19
CA THR A 132 -27.41 9.14 3.03
C THR A 132 -26.08 9.87 2.91
N ASN A 133 -26.04 11.20 3.14
CA ASN A 133 -24.83 12.00 3.04
C ASN A 133 -23.87 11.70 4.20
N ILE A 134 -24.41 11.48 5.40
CA ILE A 134 -23.62 11.09 6.58
C ILE A 134 -23.01 9.71 6.36
N LEU A 135 -23.80 8.72 5.93
CA LEU A 135 -23.31 7.37 5.68
C LEU A 135 -22.22 7.35 4.60
N ALA A 136 -22.43 8.08 3.50
CA ALA A 136 -21.42 8.21 2.45
C ALA A 136 -20.13 8.85 2.96
N SER A 137 -20.23 9.88 3.80
CA SER A 137 -19.07 10.56 4.39
C SER A 137 -18.29 9.64 5.34
N VAL A 138 -18.99 8.86 6.16
CA VAL A 138 -18.37 7.87 7.06
C VAL A 138 -17.66 6.77 6.26
N GLN A 139 -18.29 6.26 5.19
CA GLN A 139 -17.68 5.24 4.34
C GLN A 139 -16.40 5.75 3.67
N ILE A 140 -16.40 6.99 3.17
CA ILE A 140 -15.21 7.62 2.59
C ILE A 140 -14.12 7.76 3.65
N ALA A 141 -14.46 8.27 4.83
CA ALA A 141 -13.50 8.42 5.94
C ALA A 141 -12.88 7.09 6.35
N LEU A 142 -13.68 6.04 6.53
CA LEU A 142 -13.20 4.70 6.86
C LEU A 142 -12.30 4.12 5.77
N THR A 143 -12.65 4.32 4.50
CA THR A 143 -11.86 3.83 3.38
C THR A 143 -10.48 4.49 3.36
N VAL A 144 -10.42 5.81 3.49
CA VAL A 144 -9.17 6.55 3.44
C VAL A 144 -8.30 6.24 4.67
N LEU A 145 -8.88 6.23 5.87
CA LEU A 145 -8.16 5.86 7.09
C LEU A 145 -7.68 4.41 7.06
N GLY A 146 -8.47 3.50 6.50
CA GLY A 146 -8.10 2.09 6.37
C GLY A 146 -6.89 1.88 5.45
N ILE A 147 -6.87 2.54 4.29
CA ILE A 147 -5.76 2.47 3.34
C ILE A 147 -4.48 3.05 3.97
N THR A 148 -4.57 4.24 4.57
CA THR A 148 -3.42 4.89 5.22
C THR A 148 -2.92 4.07 6.41
N GLY A 149 -3.84 3.53 7.23
CA GLY A 149 -3.50 2.68 8.37
C GLY A 149 -2.80 1.38 7.93
N PHE A 150 -3.23 0.78 6.82
CA PHE A 150 -2.57 -0.39 6.24
C PHE A 150 -1.14 -0.06 5.82
N TYR A 151 -0.93 1.07 5.12
CA TYR A 151 0.42 1.52 4.76
C TYR A 151 1.31 1.72 5.99
N MET A 152 0.81 2.38 7.02
CA MET A 152 1.55 2.60 8.27
C MET A 152 1.90 1.29 8.98
N TRP A 153 0.96 0.35 9.04
CA TRP A 153 1.21 -0.97 9.62
C TRP A 153 2.33 -1.67 8.86
N THR A 154 2.22 -1.83 7.54
CA THR A 154 3.19 -2.62 6.77
C THR A 154 4.57 -1.96 6.74
N LEU A 155 4.63 -0.62 6.67
CA LEU A 155 5.89 0.11 6.81
C LEU A 155 6.50 -0.06 8.22
N GLY A 156 5.67 -0.09 9.26
CA GLY A 156 6.09 -0.36 10.64
C GLY A 156 6.69 -1.74 10.79
N ASP A 157 6.00 -2.79 10.32
CA ASP A 157 6.50 -4.18 10.32
C ASP A 157 7.85 -4.27 9.61
N ILE A 158 7.97 -3.67 8.41
CA ILE A 158 9.22 -3.65 7.64
C ILE A 158 10.36 -2.93 8.40
N THR A 159 10.07 -1.81 9.06
CA THR A 159 11.09 -1.04 9.78
C THR A 159 11.57 -1.80 11.01
N LEU A 160 10.65 -2.41 11.75
CA LEU A 160 10.97 -3.20 12.95
C LEU A 160 11.72 -4.49 12.61
N GLU A 161 11.43 -5.10 11.46
CA GLU A 161 12.11 -6.32 10.98
C GLU A 161 13.46 -6.05 10.29
N ALA A 162 13.74 -4.79 9.94
CA ALA A 162 15.00 -4.37 9.32
C ALA A 162 16.06 -3.92 10.35
N ASP A 163 15.66 -3.59 11.58
CA ASP A 163 16.54 -3.30 12.73
C ASP A 163 16.97 -4.60 13.46
#